data_AF-A0AAW5R7I6-F1
#
_entry.id   AF-A0AAW5R7I6-F1
#
_cell.length_a   1.000
_cell.length_b   1.000
_cell.length_c   1.000
_cell.angle_alpha   90.00
_cell.angle_beta   90.00
_cell.angle_gamma   90.00
#
_symmetry.space_group_name_H-M   'P 1'
#
loop_
_entity.id
_entity.type
_entity.pdbx_description
1 polymer ?
#
loop_
_entity_poly.entity_id
_entity_poly.type
_entity_poly.pdbx_seq_one_letter_code
_entity_poly.pdbx_strand_id
1 'polypeptide(L)'
;MQSTPKSRARSKTLSAAVVGLTMLAVTATSAGAEEVEYRGSGYLKNFTAACAPKGYGDPIFVNAIYRPRRLGTNGSSTRLSFFLQPFYAMSYELPKGRLGDRFKKVVGGATGTATEFFSTRPRLRLTDTNPGRINLKTTSLSLAGQIDNFDGIKGCRADFELGLNYHP
;
A
#
# COMPACT_ATOMS: atom_id res chain seq x y z
N MET A 1 64.43 62.50 -3.92
CA MET A 1 63.19 61.71 -4.07
C MET A 1 62.54 62.17 -5.37
N GLN A 2 62.64 61.38 -6.46
CA GLN A 2 61.58 60.46 -6.93
C GLN A 2 60.22 61.18 -7.04
N SER A 3 59.46 61.19 -8.14
CA SER A 3 59.51 60.48 -9.42
C SER A 3 58.44 61.08 -10.35
N THR A 4 58.70 61.02 -11.65
CA THR A 4 57.86 61.20 -12.84
C THR A 4 56.57 60.32 -12.86
N PRO A 5 55.83 60.18 -13.98
CA PRO A 5 54.82 61.06 -14.60
C PRO A 5 53.49 60.28 -14.82
N LYS A 6 52.50 60.80 -15.58
CA LYS A 6 51.89 60.09 -16.76
C LYS A 6 50.52 60.64 -17.22
N SER A 7 50.57 61.09 -18.47
CA SER A 7 49.56 61.04 -19.53
C SER A 7 48.51 59.91 -19.42
N ARG A 8 47.23 60.28 -19.59
CA ARG A 8 46.11 59.37 -19.85
C ARG A 8 45.72 59.45 -21.32
N ALA A 9 46.07 58.42 -22.08
CA ALA A 9 45.48 58.15 -23.39
C ALA A 9 44.23 57.26 -23.21
N ARG A 10 43.12 57.71 -23.79
CA ARG A 10 41.83 57.04 -23.82
C ARG A 10 41.80 55.93 -24.89
N SER A 11 40.86 55.02 -24.64
CA SER A 11 40.11 54.21 -25.61
C SER A 11 40.70 52.87 -25.97
N LYS A 12 40.07 51.80 -25.45
CA LYS A 12 39.86 50.53 -26.16
C LYS A 12 38.47 49.99 -25.86
N THR A 13 37.61 50.13 -26.86
CA THR A 13 36.73 49.10 -27.44
C THR A 13 36.03 48.12 -26.47
N LEU A 14 34.72 48.32 -26.31
CA LEU A 14 33.78 47.33 -25.80
C LEU A 14 33.57 46.23 -26.86
N SER A 15 34.03 45.01 -26.57
CA SER A 15 33.60 43.80 -27.28
C SER A 15 32.57 43.08 -26.42
N ALA A 16 31.32 43.06 -26.90
CA ALA A 16 30.22 42.33 -26.30
C ALA A 16 30.42 40.83 -26.51
N ALA A 17 30.70 40.08 -25.44
CA ALA A 17 30.62 38.62 -25.45
C ALA A 17 29.18 38.23 -25.09
N VAL A 18 28.38 37.90 -26.11
CA VAL A 18 27.08 37.25 -25.95
C VAL A 18 27.35 35.80 -25.55
N VAL A 19 27.42 35.55 -24.24
CA VAL A 19 27.45 34.20 -23.69
C VAL A 19 26.03 33.65 -23.77
N GLY A 20 25.78 32.83 -24.80
CA GLY A 20 24.54 32.08 -24.96
C GLY A 20 24.40 31.06 -23.83
N LEU A 21 23.62 31.41 -22.81
CA LEU A 21 23.26 30.52 -21.72
C LEU A 21 22.08 29.66 -22.19
N THR A 22 22.38 28.51 -22.79
CA THR A 22 21.37 27.49 -23.12
C THR A 22 20.86 26.89 -21.81
N MET A 23 19.79 27.46 -21.25
CA MET A 23 19.06 26.86 -20.13
C MET A 23 18.45 25.54 -20.62
N LEU A 24 19.15 24.44 -20.37
CA LEU A 24 18.53 23.12 -20.25
C LEU A 24 17.59 23.19 -19.06
N ALA A 25 16.34 23.60 -19.32
CA ALA A 25 15.24 23.45 -18.40
C ALA A 25 14.99 21.95 -18.23
N VAL A 26 15.73 21.33 -17.31
CA VAL A 26 15.43 20.01 -16.79
C VAL A 26 14.05 20.14 -16.14
N THR A 27 13.01 19.72 -16.86
CA THR A 27 11.69 19.54 -16.28
C THR A 27 11.84 18.50 -15.19
N ALA A 28 12.01 18.95 -13.95
CA ALA A 28 11.93 18.10 -12.77
C ALA A 28 10.52 17.53 -12.76
N THR A 29 10.35 16.33 -13.31
CA THR A 29 9.15 15.54 -13.08
C THR A 29 9.15 15.28 -11.57
N SER A 30 8.26 15.94 -10.85
CA SER A 30 7.95 15.54 -9.49
C SER A 30 7.47 14.09 -9.58
N ALA A 31 8.31 13.14 -9.16
CA ALA A 31 7.88 11.78 -8.95
C ALA A 31 6.77 11.84 -7.89
N GLY A 32 5.52 11.79 -8.34
CA GLY A 32 4.37 11.70 -7.45
C GLY A 32 4.53 10.44 -6.63
N ALA A 33 4.39 10.53 -5.31
CA ALA A 33 4.41 9.33 -4.48
C ALA A 33 3.25 8.42 -4.90
N GLU A 34 3.54 7.21 -5.37
CA GLU A 34 2.54 6.27 -5.87
C GLU A 34 1.77 5.63 -4.71
N GLU A 35 0.59 5.09 -5.05
CA GLU A 35 -0.18 4.29 -4.11
C GLU A 35 0.58 2.97 -3.89
N VAL A 36 0.72 2.55 -2.64
CA VAL A 36 1.53 1.37 -2.32
C VAL A 36 0.62 0.18 -2.06
N GLU A 37 0.70 -0.83 -2.93
CA GLU A 37 -0.01 -2.09 -2.76
C GLU A 37 0.92 -3.30 -2.76
N TYR A 38 0.52 -4.32 -2.03
CA TYR A 38 1.12 -5.63 -2.07
C TYR A 38 0.11 -6.62 -2.64
N ARG A 39 0.48 -7.31 -3.72
CA ARG A 39 -0.39 -8.26 -4.42
C ARG A 39 0.23 -9.64 -4.39
N GLY A 40 -0.60 -10.66 -4.30
CA GLY A 40 -0.15 -12.05 -4.30
C GLY A 40 -1.27 -13.00 -3.99
N SER A 41 -0.96 -14.09 -3.30
CA SER A 41 -1.91 -15.16 -3.08
C SER A 41 -1.60 -15.95 -1.82
N GLY A 42 -2.49 -16.88 -1.49
CA GLY A 42 -2.33 -17.79 -0.36
C GLY A 42 -3.62 -18.52 -0.07
N TYR A 43 -3.86 -18.82 1.21
CA TYR A 43 -4.99 -19.63 1.62
C TYR A 43 -5.79 -18.98 2.74
N LEU A 44 -7.10 -19.15 2.67
CA LEU A 44 -8.01 -19.08 3.82
C LEU A 44 -8.22 -20.49 4.34
N LYS A 45 -8.10 -20.73 5.64
CA LYS A 45 -8.15 -22.08 6.23
C LYS A 45 -8.62 -22.08 7.68
N ASN A 46 -8.65 -23.25 8.30
CA ASN A 46 -9.03 -23.45 9.71
C ASN A 46 -10.40 -22.84 10.04
N PHE A 47 -11.36 -23.03 9.15
CA PHE A 47 -12.71 -22.51 9.32
C PHE A 47 -13.39 -23.15 10.54
N THR A 48 -14.01 -22.33 11.38
CA THR A 48 -14.85 -22.86 12.48
C THR A 48 -16.13 -23.50 11.96
N ALA A 49 -16.78 -24.35 12.78
CA ALA A 49 -18.06 -24.98 12.43
C ALA A 49 -19.17 -23.97 12.03
N ALA A 50 -19.14 -22.74 12.54
CA ALA A 50 -20.10 -21.69 12.16
C ALA A 50 -20.00 -21.27 10.68
N CYS A 51 -18.89 -21.58 10.00
CA CYS A 51 -18.68 -21.30 8.60
C CYS A 51 -19.29 -22.36 7.67
N ALA A 52 -19.44 -23.60 8.16
CA ALA A 52 -19.88 -24.75 7.36
C ALA A 52 -21.25 -24.57 6.69
N PRO A 53 -22.28 -23.96 7.33
CA PRO A 53 -23.57 -23.69 6.66
C PRO A 53 -23.49 -22.80 5.43
N LYS A 54 -22.34 -22.13 5.20
CA LYS A 54 -22.08 -21.27 4.04
C LYS A 54 -21.06 -21.88 3.07
N GLY A 55 -20.74 -23.17 3.24
CA GLY A 55 -19.85 -23.91 2.34
C GLY A 55 -18.35 -23.77 2.66
N TYR A 56 -18.01 -23.12 3.76
CA TYR A 56 -16.62 -22.96 4.19
C TYR A 56 -16.24 -24.10 5.15
N GLY A 57 -15.39 -25.01 4.69
CA GLY A 57 -14.90 -26.15 5.47
C GLY A 57 -13.47 -26.55 5.11
N ASP A 58 -13.14 -26.55 3.82
CA ASP A 58 -11.80 -26.86 3.31
C ASP A 58 -10.98 -25.59 3.06
N PRO A 59 -9.63 -25.66 3.04
CA PRO A 59 -8.78 -24.55 2.65
C PRO A 59 -9.12 -24.00 1.26
N ILE A 60 -9.20 -22.68 1.13
CA ILE A 60 -9.54 -21.98 -0.11
C ILE A 60 -8.35 -21.17 -0.57
N PHE A 61 -7.88 -21.45 -1.79
CA PHE A 61 -6.87 -20.62 -2.44
C PHE A 61 -7.47 -19.28 -2.87
N VAL A 62 -6.76 -18.19 -2.59
CA VAL A 62 -7.20 -16.83 -2.88
C VAL A 62 -6.08 -15.99 -3.45
N ASN A 63 -6.42 -15.07 -4.34
CA ASN A 63 -5.57 -13.92 -4.61
C ASN A 63 -5.86 -12.84 -3.56
N ALA A 64 -4.87 -12.02 -3.23
CA ALA A 64 -5.02 -11.00 -2.22
C ALA A 64 -4.33 -9.69 -2.58
N ILE A 65 -4.90 -8.60 -2.09
CA ILE A 65 -4.33 -7.26 -2.16
C ILE A 65 -4.29 -6.69 -0.74
N TYR A 66 -3.11 -6.25 -0.31
CA TYR A 66 -2.90 -5.59 0.96
C TYR A 66 -2.38 -4.17 0.74
N ARG A 67 -3.06 -3.19 1.34
CA ARG A 67 -2.69 -1.77 1.30
C ARG A 67 -2.41 -1.27 2.72
N PRO A 68 -1.14 -1.12 3.13
CA PRO A 68 -0.81 -0.63 4.45
C PRO A 68 -1.09 0.86 4.60
N ARG A 69 -1.45 1.29 5.81
CA ARG A 69 -1.62 2.72 6.13
C ARG A 69 -0.32 3.53 5.95
N ARG A 70 -0.45 4.79 5.48
CA ARG A 70 0.62 5.83 5.50
C ARG A 70 1.92 5.36 4.84
N LEU A 71 1.78 4.70 3.71
CA LEU A 71 2.90 4.28 2.88
C LEU A 71 2.67 4.79 1.46
N GLY A 72 3.66 5.50 0.88
CA GLY A 72 3.44 6.26 -0.36
C GLY A 72 2.34 7.31 -0.16
N THR A 73 1.37 7.34 -1.07
CA THR A 73 0.15 8.16 -0.94
C THR A 73 -1.00 7.48 -0.21
N ASN A 74 -0.81 6.27 0.35
CA ASN A 74 -1.86 5.60 1.12
C ASN A 74 -2.33 6.47 2.29
N GLY A 75 -3.64 6.61 2.43
CA GLY A 75 -4.28 7.37 3.51
C GLY A 75 -4.13 6.74 4.91
N SER A 76 -5.06 7.07 5.80
CA SER A 76 -5.05 6.57 7.19
C SER A 76 -5.52 5.13 7.36
N SER A 77 -6.09 4.53 6.32
CA SER A 77 -6.68 3.20 6.34
C SER A 77 -5.66 2.10 6.05
N THR A 78 -5.91 0.91 6.59
CA THR A 78 -5.27 -0.34 6.14
C THR A 78 -6.35 -1.19 5.48
N ARG A 79 -6.07 -1.74 4.29
CA ARG A 79 -7.03 -2.55 3.53
C ARG A 79 -6.44 -3.92 3.23
N LEU A 80 -7.29 -4.95 3.30
CA LEU A 80 -6.98 -6.31 2.89
C LEU A 80 -8.15 -6.88 2.12
N SER A 81 -7.91 -7.30 0.88
CA SER A 81 -8.91 -7.89 0.01
C SER A 81 -8.51 -9.30 -0.38
N PHE A 82 -9.49 -10.18 -0.49
CA PHE A 82 -9.37 -11.56 -0.95
C PHE A 82 -10.27 -11.76 -2.18
N PHE A 83 -9.73 -12.41 -3.20
CA PHE A 83 -10.44 -12.73 -4.44
C PHE A 83 -10.49 -14.25 -4.56
N LEU A 84 -11.69 -14.78 -4.36
CA LEU A 84 -12.02 -16.19 -4.47
C LEU A 84 -12.43 -16.45 -5.91
N GLN A 85 -11.85 -17.49 -6.51
CA GLN A 85 -12.26 -17.91 -7.84
C GLN A 85 -13.63 -18.60 -7.80
N PRO A 86 -14.49 -18.41 -8.81
CA PRO A 86 -14.23 -17.64 -10.03
C PRO A 86 -14.58 -16.14 -9.95
N PHE A 87 -15.57 -15.71 -9.15
CA PHE A 87 -16.12 -14.35 -9.25
C PHE A 87 -16.56 -13.74 -7.91
N TYR A 88 -15.90 -14.08 -6.79
CA TYR A 88 -16.24 -13.54 -5.48
C TYR A 88 -15.06 -12.80 -4.87
N ALA A 89 -15.29 -11.61 -4.33
CA ALA A 89 -14.26 -10.86 -3.63
C ALA A 89 -14.79 -10.35 -2.29
N MET A 90 -13.92 -10.37 -1.28
CA MET A 90 -14.18 -9.78 0.04
C MET A 90 -13.13 -8.74 0.34
N SER A 91 -13.53 -7.64 0.96
CA SER A 91 -12.62 -6.58 1.37
C SER A 91 -12.85 -6.21 2.82
N TYR A 92 -11.76 -5.99 3.54
CA TYR A 92 -11.74 -5.55 4.92
C TYR A 92 -10.91 -4.26 5.04
N GLU A 93 -11.51 -3.21 5.58
CA GLU A 93 -10.86 -1.93 5.83
C GLU A 93 -10.83 -1.61 7.32
N LEU A 94 -9.64 -1.30 7.83
CA LEU A 94 -9.46 -0.60 9.11
C LEU A 94 -9.31 0.91 8.80
N PRO A 95 -10.34 1.76 9.00
CA PRO A 95 -10.33 3.14 8.49
C PRO A 95 -9.18 4.01 9.05
N LYS A 96 -8.79 3.73 10.29
CA LYS A 96 -7.67 4.40 10.96
C LYS A 96 -6.87 3.40 11.78
N GLY A 97 -5.65 3.11 11.35
CA GLY A 97 -4.79 2.20 12.10
C GLY A 97 -3.89 1.35 11.23
N ARG A 98 -3.06 0.57 11.90
CA ARG A 98 -2.39 -0.62 11.34
C ARG A 98 -3.03 -1.85 11.95
N LEU A 99 -3.09 -2.95 11.22
CA LEU A 99 -3.38 -4.25 11.82
C LEU A 99 -2.21 -4.70 12.73
N GLY A 100 -2.48 -5.62 13.64
CA GLY A 100 -1.50 -6.15 14.59
C GLY A 100 -2.07 -7.36 15.32
N ASP A 101 -1.41 -7.78 16.40
CA ASP A 101 -1.72 -8.96 17.22
C ASP A 101 -3.13 -9.00 17.84
N ARG A 102 -3.74 -7.83 18.08
CA ARG A 102 -5.08 -7.70 18.66
C ARG A 102 -6.15 -7.55 17.60
N PHE A 103 -7.29 -8.22 17.81
CA PHE A 103 -8.48 -8.07 16.96
C PHE A 103 -9.01 -6.64 16.97
N LYS A 104 -9.01 -6.02 15.79
CA LYS A 104 -9.59 -4.70 15.54
C LYS A 104 -10.85 -4.84 14.70
N LYS A 105 -11.88 -4.07 15.05
CA LYS A 105 -13.09 -3.96 14.23
C LYS A 105 -12.73 -3.33 12.89
N VAL A 106 -13.18 -3.96 11.81
CA VAL A 106 -13.01 -3.49 10.44
C VAL A 106 -14.38 -3.30 9.79
N VAL A 107 -14.43 -2.47 8.76
CA VAL A 107 -15.54 -2.45 7.81
C VAL A 107 -15.27 -3.59 6.83
N GLY A 108 -16.23 -4.46 6.61
CA GLY A 108 -16.11 -5.54 5.65
C GLY A 108 -17.26 -5.52 4.66
N GLY A 109 -17.02 -6.06 3.48
CA GLY A 109 -18.04 -6.31 2.49
C GLY A 109 -17.57 -7.33 1.47
N ALA A 110 -18.49 -7.80 0.67
CA ALA A 110 -18.22 -8.69 -0.44
C ALA A 110 -18.88 -8.19 -1.71
N THR A 111 -18.35 -8.63 -2.85
CA THR A 111 -18.96 -8.44 -4.14
C THR A 111 -18.89 -9.73 -4.95
N GLY A 112 -20.02 -10.10 -5.53
CA GLY A 112 -20.16 -11.17 -6.50
C GLY A 112 -21.14 -10.73 -7.58
N THR A 113 -22.33 -11.33 -7.62
CA THR A 113 -23.45 -10.84 -8.45
C THR A 113 -24.05 -9.54 -7.92
N ALA A 114 -23.90 -9.26 -6.63
CA ALA A 114 -24.24 -8.01 -5.98
C ALA A 114 -23.16 -7.64 -4.95
N THR A 115 -23.13 -6.38 -4.55
CA THR A 115 -22.26 -5.88 -3.48
C THR A 115 -23.03 -5.84 -2.16
N GLU A 116 -22.42 -6.36 -1.08
CA GLU A 116 -22.99 -6.37 0.26
C GLU A 116 -21.97 -5.84 1.27
N PHE A 117 -22.43 -5.03 2.23
CA PHE A 117 -21.64 -4.64 3.40
C PHE A 117 -22.01 -5.52 4.60
N PHE A 118 -21.01 -6.04 5.30
CA PHE A 118 -21.23 -6.96 6.41
C PHE A 118 -21.76 -6.25 7.66
N SER A 119 -22.98 -6.60 8.06
CA SER A 119 -23.63 -6.06 9.27
C SER A 119 -23.05 -6.61 10.58
N THR A 120 -22.37 -7.76 10.53
CA THR A 120 -21.85 -8.50 11.69
C THR A 120 -20.56 -7.95 12.28
N ARG A 121 -20.08 -6.81 11.78
CA ARG A 121 -18.91 -6.08 12.33
C ARG A 121 -17.67 -6.98 12.42
N PRO A 122 -17.12 -7.41 11.28
CA PRO A 122 -15.93 -8.26 11.26
C PRO A 122 -14.77 -7.67 12.05
N ARG A 123 -13.92 -8.54 12.57
CA ARG A 123 -12.69 -8.16 13.28
C ARG A 123 -11.51 -8.89 12.68
N LEU A 124 -10.37 -8.21 12.59
CA LEU A 124 -9.17 -8.76 11.97
C LEU A 124 -7.95 -8.54 12.87
N ARG A 125 -7.07 -9.55 12.92
CA ARG A 125 -5.74 -9.45 13.54
C ARG A 125 -4.70 -10.11 12.66
N LEU A 126 -3.45 -9.69 12.80
CA LEU A 126 -2.28 -10.37 12.25
C LEU A 126 -1.67 -11.22 13.36
N THR A 127 -1.39 -12.47 13.07
CA THR A 127 -0.67 -13.40 13.95
C THR A 127 0.81 -13.46 13.59
N ASP A 128 1.15 -13.22 12.33
CA ASP A 128 2.52 -13.09 11.86
C ASP A 128 2.64 -12.05 10.74
N THR A 129 3.80 -11.41 10.65
CA THR A 129 4.11 -10.39 9.63
C THR A 129 5.61 -10.39 9.39
N ASN A 130 6.02 -10.76 8.18
CA ASN A 130 7.43 -10.77 7.79
C ASN A 130 7.64 -9.99 6.48
N PRO A 131 8.41 -8.89 6.47
CA PRO A 131 9.13 -8.31 7.61
C PRO A 131 8.20 -7.63 8.60
N GLY A 132 8.52 -7.66 9.90
CA GLY A 132 7.70 -7.07 10.96
C GLY A 132 7.51 -5.54 10.86
N ARG A 133 8.31 -4.86 10.03
CA ARG A 133 8.16 -3.43 9.71
C ARG A 133 8.09 -3.20 8.20
N ILE A 134 6.90 -2.88 7.73
CA ILE A 134 6.62 -2.55 6.32
C ILE A 134 6.96 -1.08 6.07
N ASN A 135 7.75 -0.81 5.03
CA ASN A 135 8.15 0.53 4.60
C ASN A 135 8.37 0.57 3.07
N LEU A 136 8.77 1.71 2.51
CA LEU A 136 8.89 1.90 1.05
C LEU A 136 9.97 1.02 0.40
N LYS A 137 10.87 0.45 1.19
CA LYS A 137 11.90 -0.49 0.72
C LYS A 137 11.45 -1.95 0.80
N THR A 138 10.28 -2.23 1.37
CA THR A 138 9.74 -3.58 1.51
C THR A 138 9.20 -4.04 0.16
N THR A 139 9.89 -4.97 -0.50
CA THR A 139 9.53 -5.51 -1.81
C THR A 139 8.65 -6.76 -1.75
N SER A 140 8.69 -7.50 -0.63
CA SER A 140 7.84 -8.67 -0.39
C SER A 140 7.39 -8.73 1.07
N LEU A 141 6.29 -9.44 1.30
CA LEU A 141 5.60 -9.52 2.57
C LEU A 141 4.93 -10.88 2.71
N SER A 142 5.13 -11.54 3.85
CA SER A 142 4.29 -12.65 4.30
C SER A 142 3.37 -12.14 5.42
N LEU A 143 2.07 -12.41 5.28
CA LEU A 143 1.07 -12.07 6.30
C LEU A 143 0.34 -13.33 6.72
N ALA A 144 0.26 -13.57 8.03
CA ALA A 144 -0.68 -14.52 8.60
C ALA A 144 -1.60 -13.80 9.59
N GLY A 145 -2.85 -14.25 9.67
CA GLY A 145 -3.80 -13.62 10.58
C GLY A 145 -5.11 -14.36 10.67
N GLN A 146 -6.06 -13.72 11.35
CA GLN A 146 -7.38 -14.28 11.61
C GLN A 146 -8.45 -13.24 11.38
N ILE A 147 -9.59 -13.71 10.87
CA ILE A 147 -10.80 -12.95 10.63
C ILE A 147 -11.90 -13.54 11.50
N ASP A 148 -12.48 -12.73 12.36
CA ASP A 148 -13.66 -13.06 13.15
C ASP A 148 -14.89 -12.44 12.49
N ASN A 149 -16.00 -13.19 12.45
CA ASN A 149 -17.16 -12.95 11.60
C ASN A 149 -16.80 -12.85 10.11
N PHE A 150 -15.99 -13.80 9.64
CA PHE A 150 -15.59 -13.94 8.24
C PHE A 150 -16.79 -14.04 7.30
N ASP A 151 -16.69 -13.38 6.13
CA ASP A 151 -17.75 -13.30 5.11
C ASP A 151 -19.10 -12.77 5.64
N GLY A 152 -19.04 -11.96 6.71
CA GLY A 152 -20.22 -11.45 7.37
C GLY A 152 -20.97 -12.48 8.21
N ILE A 153 -20.44 -13.68 8.42
CA ILE A 153 -21.13 -14.77 9.14
C ILE A 153 -20.79 -14.72 10.63
N LYS A 154 -21.79 -14.50 11.49
CA LYS A 154 -21.58 -14.41 12.94
C LYS A 154 -20.96 -15.70 13.50
N GLY A 155 -19.84 -15.56 14.21
CA GLY A 155 -19.10 -16.66 14.84
C GLY A 155 -18.24 -17.48 13.88
N CYS A 156 -18.28 -17.21 12.57
CA CYS A 156 -17.38 -17.81 11.62
C CYS A 156 -15.99 -17.17 11.75
N ARG A 157 -14.99 -17.97 12.11
CA ARG A 157 -13.58 -17.58 12.06
C ARG A 157 -12.86 -18.31 10.94
N ALA A 158 -11.99 -17.58 10.25
CA ALA A 158 -11.05 -18.10 9.27
C ALA A 158 -9.64 -17.57 9.56
N ASP A 159 -8.65 -18.42 9.37
CA ASP A 159 -7.24 -18.03 9.34
C ASP A 159 -6.83 -17.73 7.90
N PHE A 160 -5.88 -16.82 7.71
CA PHE A 160 -5.26 -16.58 6.42
C PHE A 160 -3.74 -16.64 6.50
N GLU A 161 -3.12 -17.09 5.42
CA GLU A 161 -1.68 -17.05 5.19
C GLU A 161 -1.44 -16.61 3.74
N LEU A 162 -0.67 -15.54 3.56
CA LEU A 162 -0.49 -14.85 2.28
C LEU A 162 0.99 -14.59 2.02
N GLY A 163 1.42 -14.83 0.78
CA GLY A 163 2.68 -14.33 0.22
C GLY A 163 2.39 -13.23 -0.79
N LEU A 164 2.95 -12.04 -0.56
CA LEU A 164 2.63 -10.82 -1.31
C LEU A 164 3.90 -10.10 -1.77
N ASN A 165 3.84 -9.48 -2.95
CA ASN A 165 4.92 -8.68 -3.52
C ASN A 165 4.46 -7.24 -3.75
N TYR A 166 5.38 -6.31 -3.59
CA TYR A 166 5.16 -4.90 -3.89
C TYR A 166 4.78 -4.74 -5.36
N HIS A 167 3.71 -3.99 -5.60
CA HIS A 167 3.29 -3.60 -6.93
C HIS A 167 3.24 -2.07 -6.95
N PRO A 168 4.10 -1.40 -7.73
CA PRO A 168 3.99 0.03 -7.98
C PRO A 168 2.69 0.35 -8.75
#